data_AF-A0A518K9N8-F1
#
_entry.id   AF-A0A518K9N8-F1
#
_cell.length_a   1.000
_cell.length_b   1.000
_cell.length_c   1.000
_cell.angle_alpha   90.00
_cell.angle_beta   90.00
_cell.angle_gamma   90.00
#
_symmetry.space_group_name_H-M   'P 1'
#
loop_
_entity.id
_entity.type
_entity.pdbx_description
1 polymer ?
#
loop_
_entity_poly.entity_id
_entity_poly.type
_entity_poly.pdbx_seq_one_letter_code
_entity_poly.pdbx_strand_id
1 'polypeptide(L)'
;MIGFWCKCSLVVALGLVASPSQAVTTTWLGVTSGDVSDPTNWSAGVPGAADEAIVVTAPNAPDLLGSSVTWGKLTLNGATDIADSLGGAILNLASADIALFSGGAHSSTIAPALNVTGKIQTNGEHNVAFNGPVTAAKVESFGTAVASYNNSLTLTDSFVTIGADAEIVINNTLNWNFAGEKGYNGGGGAFVIGAGSTVNLGIFNLFDQATVRTDADNVLTGATDLWGRHANSTLDLNGYSQGVEFLATNAGSNMVIDFGATPGANTLVWDASFNSDGAYDVVNFEAGIDTLEFGQYGNGLGFNDPTLLSQITVNGAAYSASNPGGGLSWWNAIATPNAGDDPGRQIAVYYAAVPEPAALAMAVGAALVASMRRSNRALV
;
A
#
# COMPACT_ATOMS: atom_id res chain seq x y z
N MET A 1 -30.67 60.54 -58.46
CA MET A 1 -29.49 59.68 -58.69
C MET A 1 -28.76 59.55 -57.36
N ILE A 2 -28.92 58.41 -56.70
CA ILE A 2 -28.29 58.08 -55.42
C ILE A 2 -27.13 57.14 -55.76
N GLY A 3 -25.89 57.59 -55.55
CA GLY A 3 -24.69 56.76 -55.70
C GLY A 3 -24.25 56.26 -54.34
N PHE A 4 -24.50 54.99 -54.05
CA PHE A 4 -23.91 54.29 -52.91
C PHE A 4 -22.66 53.53 -53.40
N TRP A 5 -21.48 53.96 -52.96
CA TRP A 5 -20.23 53.21 -53.09
C TRP A 5 -20.13 52.24 -51.90
N CYS A 6 -20.24 50.94 -52.16
CA CYS A 6 -19.93 49.90 -51.20
C CYS A 6 -18.44 49.54 -51.33
N LYS A 7 -17.63 49.90 -50.32
CA LYS A 7 -16.26 49.40 -50.17
C LYS A 7 -16.32 48.08 -49.39
N CYS A 8 -16.20 46.95 -50.08
CA CYS A 8 -15.89 45.68 -49.43
C CYS A 8 -14.38 45.62 -49.12
N SER A 9 -14.01 45.91 -47.88
CA SER A 9 -12.68 45.58 -47.36
C SER A 9 -12.67 44.09 -47.00
N LEU A 10 -11.95 43.30 -47.78
CA LEU A 10 -11.62 41.91 -47.46
C LEU A 10 -10.58 41.92 -46.31
N VAL A 11 -11.04 41.69 -45.09
CA VAL A 11 -10.16 41.42 -43.95
C VAL A 11 -9.68 39.98 -44.07
N VAL A 12 -8.44 39.79 -44.51
CA VAL A 12 -7.75 38.50 -44.39
C VAL A 12 -7.38 38.35 -42.91
N ALA A 13 -8.24 37.67 -42.16
CA ALA A 13 -7.88 37.19 -40.83
C ALA A 13 -6.82 36.11 -41.02
N LEU A 14 -5.54 36.46 -40.78
CA LEU A 14 -4.49 35.48 -40.52
C LEU A 14 -4.86 34.76 -39.21
N GLY A 15 -5.63 33.69 -39.34
CA GLY A 15 -5.69 32.67 -38.31
C GLY A 15 -4.31 32.03 -38.23
N LEU A 16 -3.48 32.50 -37.30
CA LEU A 16 -2.40 31.70 -36.73
C LEU A 16 -3.08 30.49 -36.09
N VAL A 17 -3.29 29.45 -36.89
CA VAL A 17 -3.58 28.12 -36.37
C VAL A 17 -2.31 27.75 -35.64
N ALA A 18 -2.30 27.89 -34.32
CA ALA A 18 -1.25 27.34 -33.50
C ALA A 18 -1.23 25.85 -33.81
N SER A 19 -0.23 25.42 -34.59
CA SER A 19 0.05 24.01 -34.78
C SER A 19 0.11 23.40 -33.39
N PRO A 20 -0.61 22.28 -33.11
CA PRO A 20 -0.44 21.61 -31.83
C PRO A 20 1.06 21.36 -31.66
N SER A 21 1.66 21.91 -30.60
CA SER A 21 3.05 21.60 -30.27
C SER A 21 3.10 20.09 -30.09
N GLN A 22 3.80 19.41 -30.98
CA GLN A 22 3.98 17.97 -30.86
C GLN A 22 4.78 17.73 -29.60
N ALA A 23 4.30 16.82 -28.75
CA ALA A 23 5.05 16.34 -27.60
C ALA A 23 6.44 15.88 -28.08
N VAL A 24 7.49 16.42 -27.48
CA VAL A 24 8.87 16.03 -27.74
C VAL A 24 9.35 15.15 -26.60
N THR A 25 10.05 14.07 -26.92
CA THR A 25 10.82 13.32 -25.92
C THR A 25 12.20 13.96 -25.79
N THR A 26 12.54 14.40 -24.58
CA THR A 26 13.86 14.98 -24.27
C THR A 26 14.54 14.17 -23.18
N THR A 27 15.82 13.86 -23.38
CA THR A 27 16.60 13.01 -22.48
C THR A 27 17.56 13.86 -21.68
N TRP A 28 17.62 13.62 -20.37
CA TRP A 28 18.60 14.21 -19.47
C TRP A 28 20.00 13.70 -19.82
N LEU A 29 20.87 14.64 -20.18
CA LEU A 29 22.29 14.40 -20.48
C LEU A 29 23.18 14.73 -19.27
N GLY A 30 22.78 15.69 -18.43
CA GLY A 30 23.50 16.11 -17.22
C GLY A 30 24.98 16.46 -17.47
N VAL A 31 25.30 17.00 -18.64
CA VAL A 31 26.69 17.20 -19.09
C VAL A 31 27.35 18.44 -18.48
N THR A 32 26.57 19.49 -18.21
CA THR A 32 27.08 20.78 -17.75
C THR A 32 26.92 20.93 -16.24
N SER A 33 25.74 20.58 -15.72
CA SER A 33 25.37 20.75 -14.32
C SER A 33 24.19 19.85 -13.94
N GLY A 34 23.73 19.93 -12.69
CA GLY A 34 22.47 19.33 -12.26
C GLY A 34 21.22 20.17 -12.56
N ASP A 35 21.38 21.44 -12.96
CA ASP A 35 20.27 22.38 -13.11
C ASP A 35 19.32 21.95 -14.25
N VAL A 36 18.08 21.60 -13.90
CA VAL A 36 17.06 21.18 -14.86
C VAL A 36 16.59 22.29 -15.79
N SER A 37 16.85 23.56 -15.45
CA SER A 37 16.50 24.71 -16.27
C SER A 37 17.56 25.02 -17.35
N ASP A 38 18.75 24.42 -17.25
CA ASP A 38 19.80 24.58 -18.27
C ASP A 38 19.48 23.72 -19.50
N PRO A 39 19.16 24.32 -20.66
CA PRO A 39 18.82 23.57 -21.87
C PRO A 39 19.97 22.71 -22.39
N THR A 40 21.23 22.98 -22.01
CA THR A 40 22.39 22.19 -22.44
C THR A 40 22.45 20.82 -21.76
N ASN A 41 21.76 20.64 -20.63
CA ASN A 41 21.63 19.36 -19.96
C ASN A 41 20.59 18.44 -20.60
N TRP A 42 19.92 18.86 -21.67
CA TRP A 42 18.83 18.12 -22.32
C TRP A 42 19.08 17.90 -23.81
N SER A 43 18.71 16.73 -24.33
CA SER A 43 18.94 16.37 -25.74
C SER A 43 18.16 17.23 -26.75
N ALA A 44 17.01 17.79 -26.34
CA ALA A 44 16.13 18.59 -27.19
C ALA A 44 15.70 19.90 -26.51
N GLY A 45 16.47 20.39 -25.55
CA GLY A 45 16.08 21.51 -24.68
C GLY A 45 15.21 21.09 -23.50
N VAL A 46 14.88 22.07 -22.64
CA VAL A 46 14.14 21.83 -21.39
C VAL A 46 12.72 21.33 -21.71
N PRO A 47 12.28 20.20 -21.12
CA PRO A 47 10.93 19.69 -21.32
C PRO A 47 9.86 20.65 -20.80
N GLY A 48 8.79 20.82 -21.56
CA GLY A 48 7.57 21.51 -21.15
C GLY A 48 6.43 20.57 -20.78
N ALA A 49 5.25 21.15 -20.54
CA ALA A 49 4.06 20.45 -20.06
C ALA A 49 3.47 19.40 -21.03
N ALA A 50 3.85 19.43 -22.30
CA ALA A 50 3.46 18.42 -23.29
C ALA A 50 4.53 17.35 -23.50
N ASP A 51 5.74 17.55 -22.98
CA ASP A 51 6.92 16.78 -23.34
C ASP A 51 7.17 15.62 -22.37
N GLU A 52 7.88 14.60 -22.85
CA GLU A 52 8.38 13.52 -22.01
C GLU A 52 9.84 13.80 -21.62
N ALA A 53 10.10 13.91 -20.33
CA ALA A 53 11.43 13.93 -19.76
C ALA A 53 11.88 12.49 -19.48
N ILE A 54 12.94 12.03 -20.15
CA ILE A 54 13.59 10.76 -19.84
C ILE A 54 14.84 11.06 -19.02
N VAL A 55 14.88 10.59 -17.78
CA VAL A 55 16.08 10.70 -16.94
C VAL A 55 16.80 9.36 -16.92
N VAL A 56 18.05 9.39 -17.37
CA VAL A 56 18.97 8.25 -17.35
C VAL A 56 20.11 8.54 -16.37
N THR A 57 20.93 7.53 -16.08
CA THR A 57 22.18 7.77 -15.35
C THR A 57 23.10 8.70 -16.16
N ALA A 58 23.47 9.82 -15.56
CA ALA A 58 24.27 10.88 -16.18
C ALA A 58 25.37 11.36 -15.21
N PRO A 59 26.39 12.11 -15.68
CA PRO A 59 27.45 12.63 -14.81
C PRO A 59 26.94 13.49 -13.65
N ASN A 60 25.90 14.29 -13.89
CA ASN A 60 25.19 15.06 -12.89
C ASN A 60 23.72 14.63 -12.83
N ALA A 61 23.20 14.43 -11.62
CA ALA A 61 21.78 14.15 -11.41
C ALA A 61 20.94 15.43 -11.59
N PRO A 62 19.69 15.34 -12.08
CA PRO A 62 18.77 16.47 -12.12
C PRO A 62 18.53 17.08 -10.74
N ASP A 63 18.52 18.40 -10.67
CA ASP A 63 18.23 19.19 -9.47
C ASP A 63 17.31 20.37 -9.86
N LEU A 64 16.19 20.49 -9.15
CA LEU A 64 15.22 21.56 -9.36
C LEU A 64 15.66 22.89 -8.74
N LEU A 65 16.66 22.89 -7.85
CA LEU A 65 17.20 24.10 -7.21
C LEU A 65 16.09 24.99 -6.62
N GLY A 66 15.10 24.41 -5.94
CA GLY A 66 13.96 25.11 -5.34
C GLY A 66 12.92 25.65 -6.34
N SER A 67 13.09 25.41 -7.64
CA SER A 67 12.20 25.92 -8.68
C SER A 67 11.14 24.89 -9.07
N SER A 68 9.89 25.31 -9.16
CA SER A 68 8.81 24.45 -9.65
C SER A 68 8.88 24.31 -11.16
N VAL A 69 8.75 23.08 -11.66
CA VAL A 69 8.78 22.75 -13.09
C VAL A 69 7.56 21.93 -13.49
N THR A 70 7.22 21.96 -14.78
CA THR A 70 6.10 21.18 -15.33
C THR A 70 6.54 20.42 -16.55
N TRP A 71 6.45 19.09 -16.49
CA TRP A 71 6.68 18.18 -17.60
C TRP A 71 5.39 17.46 -17.96
N GLY A 72 5.26 16.98 -19.19
CA GLY A 72 4.14 16.12 -19.58
C GLY A 72 4.24 14.77 -18.87
N LYS A 73 5.38 14.10 -19.03
CA LYS A 73 5.67 12.80 -18.43
C LYS A 73 7.12 12.74 -17.96
N LEU A 74 7.37 11.99 -16.89
CA LEU A 74 8.69 11.59 -16.43
C LEU A 74 8.88 10.09 -16.61
N THR A 75 9.97 9.71 -17.27
CA THR A 75 10.43 8.32 -17.36
C THR A 75 11.79 8.20 -16.69
N LEU A 76 11.90 7.41 -15.62
CA LEU A 76 13.18 7.04 -15.01
C LEU A 76 13.70 5.77 -15.68
N ASN A 77 14.81 5.90 -16.39
CA ASN A 77 15.43 4.82 -17.17
C ASN A 77 16.90 4.65 -16.78
N GLY A 78 17.14 4.52 -15.48
CA GLY A 78 18.46 4.35 -14.86
C GLY A 78 18.43 4.68 -13.37
N ALA A 79 19.47 4.26 -12.64
CA ALA A 79 19.67 4.64 -11.24
C ALA A 79 20.10 6.11 -11.19
N THR A 80 19.15 6.98 -10.89
CA THR A 80 19.37 8.43 -10.79
C THR A 80 18.34 9.04 -9.84
N ASP A 81 18.77 10.06 -9.12
CA ASP A 81 17.93 10.82 -8.21
C ASP A 81 17.44 12.10 -8.89
N ILE A 82 16.28 12.59 -8.47
CA ILE A 82 15.82 13.95 -8.76
C ILE A 82 15.93 14.75 -7.47
N ALA A 83 16.89 15.67 -7.43
CA ALA A 83 17.20 16.49 -6.27
C ALA A 83 16.35 17.77 -6.22
N ASP A 84 16.31 18.35 -5.02
CA ASP A 84 15.83 19.70 -4.75
C ASP A 84 16.74 20.30 -3.68
N SER A 85 17.97 20.68 -4.06
CA SER A 85 19.00 21.04 -3.08
C SER A 85 18.74 22.35 -2.33
N LEU A 86 17.90 23.23 -2.88
CA LEU A 86 17.48 24.49 -2.23
C LEU A 86 16.13 24.38 -1.51
N GLY A 87 15.37 23.32 -1.77
CA GLY A 87 14.09 23.04 -1.12
C GLY A 87 12.93 23.85 -1.67
N GLY A 88 11.72 23.31 -1.51
CA GLY A 88 10.46 23.97 -1.86
C GLY A 88 10.04 23.84 -3.32
N ALA A 89 10.76 23.05 -4.12
CA ALA A 89 10.39 22.78 -5.49
C ALA A 89 9.17 21.84 -5.59
N ILE A 90 8.38 22.02 -6.66
CA ILE A 90 7.29 21.14 -7.05
C ILE A 90 7.55 20.65 -8.48
N LEU A 91 7.58 19.34 -8.67
CA LEU A 91 7.54 18.71 -9.98
C LEU A 91 6.08 18.42 -10.36
N ASN A 92 5.57 19.10 -11.38
CA ASN A 92 4.22 18.88 -11.90
C ASN A 92 4.28 17.98 -13.14
N LEU A 93 3.51 16.89 -13.12
CA LEU A 93 3.40 15.94 -14.24
C LEU A 93 1.97 15.99 -14.80
N ALA A 94 1.86 16.46 -16.05
CA ALA A 94 0.58 16.86 -16.65
C ALA A 94 -0.13 15.74 -17.44
N SER A 95 0.53 14.62 -17.74
CA SER A 95 -0.10 13.48 -18.39
C SER A 95 -1.25 12.93 -17.56
N ALA A 96 -2.38 12.68 -18.21
CA ALA A 96 -3.58 12.10 -17.59
C ALA A 96 -3.52 10.57 -17.48
N ASP A 97 -2.58 9.91 -18.17
CA ASP A 97 -2.34 8.47 -18.07
C ASP A 97 -1.13 8.21 -17.16
N ILE A 98 -0.15 7.39 -17.56
CA ILE A 98 1.12 7.25 -16.85
C ILE A 98 1.89 8.55 -16.98
N ALA A 99 1.95 9.30 -15.89
CA ALA A 99 2.71 10.54 -15.83
C ALA A 99 4.12 10.32 -15.28
N LEU A 100 4.29 9.31 -14.42
CA LEU A 100 5.59 8.84 -13.97
C LEU A 100 5.71 7.34 -14.26
N PHE A 101 6.75 6.97 -15.01
CA PHE A 101 7.12 5.58 -15.24
C PHE A 101 8.54 5.32 -14.72
N SER A 102 8.72 4.25 -13.95
CA SER A 102 10.05 3.72 -13.62
C SER A 102 10.14 2.24 -14.00
N GLY A 103 11.32 1.81 -14.45
CA GLY A 103 11.55 0.44 -14.89
C GLY A 103 13.02 0.06 -14.96
N GLY A 104 13.29 -1.24 -14.88
CA GLY A 104 14.65 -1.81 -14.81
C GLY A 104 15.00 -2.27 -13.40
N ALA A 105 16.28 -2.60 -13.16
CA ALA A 105 16.77 -3.08 -11.86
C ALA A 105 17.65 -2.02 -11.20
N HIS A 106 17.00 -1.01 -10.64
CA HIS A 106 17.63 0.22 -10.17
C HIS A 106 16.96 0.75 -8.90
N SER A 107 17.59 1.73 -8.27
CA SER A 107 16.97 2.52 -7.21
C SER A 107 17.07 4.00 -7.54
N SER A 108 16.02 4.74 -7.23
CA SER A 108 15.94 6.19 -7.41
C SER A 108 15.25 6.85 -6.24
N THR A 109 15.61 8.10 -5.97
CA THR A 109 14.88 8.98 -5.07
C THR A 109 14.34 10.19 -5.82
N ILE A 110 13.17 10.66 -5.39
CA ILE A 110 12.59 11.93 -5.84
C ILE A 110 12.41 12.80 -4.61
N ALA A 111 13.28 13.80 -4.48
CA ALA A 111 13.28 14.76 -3.38
C ALA A 111 12.15 15.80 -3.42
N PRO A 112 11.82 16.43 -4.57
CA PRO A 112 10.82 17.51 -4.59
C PRO A 112 9.42 16.99 -4.30
N ALA A 113 8.51 17.92 -3.97
CA ALA A 113 7.08 17.61 -3.97
C ALA A 113 6.64 17.20 -5.39
N LEU A 114 5.73 16.24 -5.48
CA LEU A 114 5.24 15.72 -6.76
C LEU A 114 3.74 15.97 -6.87
N ASN A 115 3.31 16.57 -7.97
CA ASN A 115 1.91 16.77 -8.31
C ASN A 115 1.62 16.10 -9.65
N VAL A 116 0.92 14.97 -9.61
CA VAL A 116 0.66 14.10 -10.76
C VAL A 116 -0.83 14.14 -11.10
N THR A 117 -1.14 14.53 -12.33
CA THR A 117 -2.53 14.56 -12.82
C THR A 117 -3.07 13.14 -13.04
N GLY A 118 -2.26 12.26 -13.63
CA GLY A 118 -2.59 10.86 -13.88
C GLY A 118 -2.06 9.91 -12.81
N LYS A 119 -1.44 8.83 -13.24
CA LYS A 119 -0.92 7.78 -12.37
C LYS A 119 0.61 7.73 -12.31
N ILE A 120 1.10 7.26 -11.17
CA ILE A 120 2.49 6.88 -10.95
C ILE A 120 2.58 5.36 -11.10
N GLN A 121 3.49 4.88 -11.93
CA GLN A 121 3.71 3.46 -12.14
C GLN A 121 5.19 3.10 -11.94
N THR A 122 5.48 2.28 -10.94
CA THR A 122 6.78 1.65 -10.69
C THR A 122 6.77 0.20 -11.17
N ASN A 123 7.77 -0.23 -11.94
CA ASN A 123 7.74 -1.54 -12.60
C ASN A 123 9.12 -2.24 -12.60
N GLY A 124 9.12 -3.53 -12.92
CA GLY A 124 10.33 -4.35 -12.97
C GLY A 124 10.92 -4.55 -11.58
N GLU A 125 12.19 -4.21 -11.39
CA GLU A 125 12.87 -4.27 -10.08
C GLU A 125 13.31 -2.84 -9.66
N HIS A 126 12.60 -1.80 -10.14
CA HIS A 126 13.00 -0.41 -9.92
C HIS A 126 12.34 0.13 -8.66
N ASN A 127 13.14 0.27 -7.61
CA ASN A 127 12.70 0.86 -6.35
C ASN A 127 12.74 2.39 -6.42
N VAL A 128 11.64 3.04 -6.05
CA VAL A 128 11.54 4.51 -6.07
C VAL A 128 11.09 5.00 -4.70
N ALA A 129 11.89 5.87 -4.08
CA ALA A 129 11.54 6.54 -2.85
C ALA A 129 11.16 8.01 -3.09
N PHE A 130 9.95 8.39 -2.71
CA PHE A 130 9.42 9.74 -2.77
C PHE A 130 9.62 10.41 -1.40
N ASN A 131 10.52 11.38 -1.33
CA ASN A 131 10.88 12.08 -0.10
C ASN A 131 10.13 13.40 0.08
N GLY A 132 9.62 13.98 -1.01
CA GLY A 132 8.65 15.07 -0.98
C GLY A 132 7.20 14.57 -0.89
N PRO A 133 6.24 15.44 -0.55
CA PRO A 133 4.82 15.09 -0.57
C PRO A 133 4.36 14.79 -2.00
N VAL A 134 3.51 13.78 -2.16
CA VAL A 134 3.00 13.31 -3.44
C VAL A 134 1.48 13.49 -3.51
N THR A 135 0.99 14.11 -4.57
CA THR A 135 -0.41 14.02 -5.00
C THR A 135 -0.47 13.27 -6.32
N ALA A 136 -1.31 12.24 -6.41
CA ALA A 136 -1.54 11.50 -7.65
C ALA A 136 -2.99 11.03 -7.75
N ALA A 137 -3.48 10.79 -8.96
CA ALA A 137 -4.77 10.12 -9.10
C ALA A 137 -4.68 8.69 -8.56
N LYS A 138 -3.70 7.94 -9.06
CA LYS A 138 -3.49 6.53 -8.75
C LYS A 138 -2.01 6.20 -8.65
N VAL A 139 -1.69 5.20 -7.82
CA VAL A 139 -0.34 4.63 -7.72
C VAL A 139 -0.40 3.14 -8.03
N GLU A 140 0.57 2.67 -8.82
CA GLU A 140 0.66 1.29 -9.27
C GLU A 140 2.11 0.79 -9.11
N SER A 141 2.29 -0.42 -8.58
CA SER A 141 3.59 -1.09 -8.53
C SER A 141 3.51 -2.50 -9.10
N PHE A 142 4.50 -2.92 -9.89
CA PHE A 142 4.51 -4.22 -10.58
C PHE A 142 5.93 -4.82 -10.61
N GLY A 143 6.02 -6.15 -10.79
CA GLY A 143 7.30 -6.86 -10.70
C GLY A 143 7.76 -6.95 -9.25
N THR A 144 9.04 -6.82 -8.99
CA THR A 144 9.59 -6.76 -7.61
C THR A 144 9.84 -5.32 -7.15
N ALA A 145 9.25 -4.33 -7.83
CA ALA A 145 9.44 -2.93 -7.55
C ALA A 145 8.82 -2.51 -6.21
N VAL A 146 9.55 -1.67 -5.47
CA VAL A 146 9.09 -1.04 -4.23
C VAL A 146 8.92 0.46 -4.45
N ALA A 147 7.69 0.96 -4.30
CA ALA A 147 7.40 2.39 -4.26
C ALA A 147 7.22 2.85 -2.81
N SER A 148 8.18 3.62 -2.28
CA SER A 148 8.15 4.12 -0.90
C SER A 148 7.76 5.59 -0.83
N TYR A 149 6.71 5.90 -0.08
CA TYR A 149 6.25 7.26 0.18
C TYR A 149 6.66 7.68 1.59
N ASN A 150 7.78 8.41 1.67
CA ASN A 150 8.41 8.83 2.94
C ASN A 150 7.80 10.11 3.51
N ASN A 151 6.98 10.79 2.71
CA ASN A 151 6.19 11.95 3.09
C ASN A 151 4.70 11.67 2.81
N SER A 152 3.84 12.69 2.90
CA SER A 152 2.42 12.50 2.65
C SER A 152 2.14 12.02 1.21
N LEU A 153 1.29 10.99 1.08
CA LEU A 153 0.70 10.58 -0.19
C LEU A 153 -0.77 10.98 -0.19
N THR A 154 -1.20 11.71 -1.21
CA THR A 154 -2.62 12.06 -1.45
C THR A 154 -3.10 11.39 -2.72
N LEU A 155 -4.12 10.54 -2.60
CA LEU A 155 -4.77 9.86 -3.71
C LEU A 155 -6.13 10.46 -4.00
N THR A 156 -6.48 10.60 -5.28
CA THR A 156 -7.80 11.12 -5.70
C THR A 156 -8.67 10.09 -6.42
N ASP A 157 -8.12 8.94 -6.80
CA ASP A 157 -8.86 7.79 -7.32
C ASP A 157 -9.18 6.78 -6.20
N SER A 158 -10.01 5.80 -6.51
CA SER A 158 -10.57 4.76 -5.65
C SER A 158 -9.61 3.64 -5.26
N PHE A 159 -8.67 3.24 -6.13
CA PHE A 159 -7.87 2.04 -5.90
C PHE A 159 -6.39 2.23 -6.17
N VAL A 160 -5.55 1.59 -5.35
CA VAL A 160 -4.16 1.26 -5.72
C VAL A 160 -4.10 -0.08 -6.42
N THR A 161 -3.04 -0.32 -7.20
CA THR A 161 -2.81 -1.62 -7.85
C THR A 161 -1.39 -2.09 -7.58
N ILE A 162 -1.26 -3.31 -7.07
CA ILE A 162 0.04 -3.90 -6.71
C ILE A 162 0.10 -5.29 -7.30
N GLY A 163 0.98 -5.46 -8.28
CA GLY A 163 1.25 -6.75 -8.92
C GLY A 163 1.93 -7.74 -7.98
N ALA A 164 2.08 -8.99 -8.44
CA ALA A 164 2.82 -10.02 -7.72
C ALA A 164 4.21 -9.53 -7.35
N ASP A 165 4.64 -9.79 -6.11
CA ASP A 165 5.96 -9.49 -5.55
C ASP A 165 6.33 -7.99 -5.44
N ALA A 166 5.43 -7.09 -5.84
CA ALA A 166 5.64 -5.65 -5.76
C ALA A 166 5.17 -5.10 -4.40
N GLU A 167 5.66 -3.92 -4.04
CA GLU A 167 5.25 -3.24 -2.81
C GLU A 167 4.95 -1.76 -3.03
N ILE A 168 3.96 -1.28 -2.27
CA ILE A 168 3.72 0.15 -2.02
C ILE A 168 3.85 0.36 -0.52
N VAL A 169 4.81 1.19 -0.11
CA VAL A 169 5.16 1.42 1.30
C VAL A 169 4.78 2.84 1.70
N ILE A 170 3.95 2.98 2.73
CA ILE A 170 3.54 4.27 3.31
C ILE A 170 4.27 4.47 4.63
N ASN A 171 5.26 5.36 4.66
CA ASN A 171 6.06 5.65 5.86
C ASN A 171 5.61 6.92 6.60
N ASN A 172 4.52 7.55 6.15
CA ASN A 172 3.99 8.78 6.75
C ASN A 172 2.47 8.83 6.57
N THR A 173 1.91 9.96 6.14
CA THR A 173 0.46 10.16 6.06
C THR A 173 -0.09 9.69 4.72
N LEU A 174 -1.15 8.90 4.74
CA LEU A 174 -1.96 8.64 3.56
C LEU A 174 -3.28 9.41 3.63
N ASN A 175 -3.48 10.33 2.69
CA ASN A 175 -4.72 11.06 2.52
C ASN A 175 -5.47 10.50 1.31
N TRP A 176 -6.68 10.00 1.54
CA TRP A 176 -7.51 9.49 0.47
C TRP A 176 -8.65 10.46 0.17
N ASN A 177 -8.44 11.35 -0.80
CA ASN A 177 -9.41 12.36 -1.23
C ASN A 177 -10.36 11.80 -2.30
N PHE A 178 -10.99 10.67 -1.97
CA PHE A 178 -12.03 10.04 -2.77
C PHE A 178 -13.19 9.67 -1.85
N ALA A 179 -14.40 10.04 -2.26
CA ALA A 179 -15.59 9.88 -1.44
C ALA A 179 -16.25 8.49 -1.56
N GLY A 180 -15.87 7.70 -2.57
CA GLY A 180 -16.41 6.36 -2.79
C GLY A 180 -15.60 5.26 -2.10
N GLU A 181 -15.78 4.03 -2.60
CA GLU A 181 -15.02 2.87 -2.12
C GLU A 181 -13.52 3.05 -2.34
N LYS A 182 -12.75 2.67 -1.33
CA LYS A 182 -11.30 2.70 -1.34
C LYS A 182 -10.79 1.27 -1.28
N GLY A 183 -9.66 1.00 -1.92
CA GLY A 183 -9.09 -0.33 -1.81
C GLY A 183 -7.81 -0.57 -2.56
N TYR A 184 -7.46 -1.85 -2.56
CA TYR A 184 -6.30 -2.42 -3.22
C TYR A 184 -6.78 -3.55 -4.13
N ASN A 185 -6.51 -3.40 -5.44
CA ASN A 185 -6.64 -4.48 -6.41
C ASN A 185 -5.35 -5.30 -6.47
N GLY A 186 -5.40 -6.49 -5.87
CA GLY A 186 -4.31 -7.42 -5.68
C GLY A 186 -3.84 -8.15 -6.93
N GLY A 187 -2.53 -8.37 -6.98
CA GLY A 187 -1.89 -9.33 -7.85
C GLY A 187 -0.93 -10.27 -7.09
N GLY A 188 -0.95 -10.24 -5.75
CA GLY A 188 -0.02 -11.00 -4.89
C GLY A 188 1.12 -10.18 -4.27
N GLY A 189 1.14 -8.85 -4.44
CA GLY A 189 2.06 -7.93 -3.76
C GLY A 189 1.50 -7.39 -2.44
N ALA A 190 2.26 -6.49 -1.80
CA ALA A 190 1.92 -5.95 -0.47
C ALA A 190 1.73 -4.42 -0.45
N PHE A 191 0.67 -3.99 0.23
CA PHE A 191 0.50 -2.63 0.70
C PHE A 191 1.04 -2.53 2.12
N VAL A 192 2.16 -1.85 2.31
CA VAL A 192 2.92 -1.84 3.57
C VAL A 192 2.69 -0.52 4.31
N ILE A 193 2.35 -0.61 5.58
CA ILE A 193 2.12 0.53 6.47
C ILE A 193 3.27 0.60 7.49
N GLY A 194 4.14 1.61 7.33
CA GLY A 194 5.39 1.76 8.08
C GLY A 194 5.26 2.53 9.41
N ALA A 195 6.35 2.56 10.17
CA ALA A 195 6.43 3.27 11.44
C ALA A 195 6.13 4.77 11.31
N GLY A 196 5.36 5.31 12.26
CA GLY A 196 5.01 6.74 12.28
C GLY A 196 4.03 7.16 11.18
N SER A 197 3.47 6.20 10.45
CA SER A 197 2.41 6.48 9.49
C SER A 197 1.11 6.86 10.19
N THR A 198 0.33 7.70 9.53
CA THR A 198 -1.04 8.01 9.94
C THR A 198 -1.92 7.66 8.76
N VAL A 199 -2.58 6.51 8.87
CA VAL A 199 -3.41 5.95 7.81
C VAL A 199 -4.83 5.83 8.36
N ASN A 200 -5.75 6.56 7.74
CA ASN A 200 -7.18 6.43 8.02
C ASN A 200 -7.87 6.02 6.73
N LEU A 201 -8.14 4.72 6.61
CA LEU A 201 -8.73 4.17 5.40
C LEU A 201 -10.26 4.20 5.41
N GLY A 202 -10.90 4.28 6.58
CA GLY A 202 -12.28 3.81 6.72
C GLY A 202 -12.33 2.33 6.30
N ILE A 203 -13.35 1.96 5.52
CA ILE A 203 -13.42 0.63 4.90
C ILE A 203 -12.47 0.55 3.70
N PHE A 204 -11.42 -0.25 3.86
CA PHE A 204 -10.43 -0.58 2.85
C PHE A 204 -10.70 -1.96 2.25
N ASN A 205 -11.08 -1.99 0.97
CA ASN A 205 -11.42 -3.21 0.27
C ASN A 205 -10.16 -3.87 -0.29
N LEU A 206 -9.98 -5.16 -0.01
CA LEU A 206 -8.85 -5.97 -0.46
C LEU A 206 -9.36 -6.94 -1.54
N PHE A 207 -8.97 -6.74 -2.79
CA PHE A 207 -9.37 -7.60 -3.90
C PHE A 207 -8.22 -8.51 -4.34
N ASP A 208 -8.55 -9.71 -4.85
CA ASP A 208 -7.66 -10.51 -5.71
C ASP A 208 -6.26 -10.82 -5.12
N GLN A 209 -6.17 -11.49 -3.97
CA GLN A 209 -4.86 -11.80 -3.33
C GLN A 209 -4.10 -10.57 -2.82
N ALA A 210 -4.86 -9.55 -2.40
CA ALA A 210 -4.33 -8.39 -1.73
C ALA A 210 -3.76 -8.73 -0.34
N THR A 211 -2.52 -8.30 -0.09
CA THR A 211 -1.89 -8.30 1.24
C THR A 211 -1.73 -6.88 1.77
N VAL A 212 -2.23 -6.61 2.97
CA VAL A 212 -1.85 -5.44 3.78
C VAL A 212 -0.84 -5.90 4.81
N ARG A 213 0.34 -5.28 4.83
CA ARG A 213 1.41 -5.58 5.79
C ARG A 213 1.65 -4.41 6.74
N THR A 214 1.92 -4.68 8.01
CA THR A 214 2.35 -3.67 8.98
C THR A 214 3.83 -3.82 9.31
N ASP A 215 4.58 -2.72 9.39
CA ASP A 215 6.01 -2.71 9.72
C ASP A 215 6.32 -2.00 11.05
N ALA A 216 5.29 -1.77 11.87
CA ALA A 216 5.40 -1.22 13.22
C ALA A 216 4.14 -1.47 14.03
N ASP A 217 4.25 -1.44 15.36
CA ASP A 217 3.09 -1.57 16.26
C ASP A 217 2.09 -0.43 16.09
N ASN A 218 0.81 -0.75 16.20
CA ASN A 218 -0.31 0.19 16.31
C ASN A 218 -0.46 1.15 15.12
N VAL A 219 -0.14 0.71 13.91
CA VAL A 219 -0.29 1.53 12.69
C VAL A 219 -1.70 1.44 12.09
N LEU A 220 -2.48 0.42 12.45
CA LEU A 220 -3.87 0.25 12.03
C LEU A 220 -4.89 0.88 12.99
N THR A 221 -4.45 1.59 14.03
CA THR A 221 -5.36 2.13 15.04
C THR A 221 -6.21 3.28 14.49
N GLY A 222 -7.50 3.31 14.84
CA GLY A 222 -8.36 4.49 14.65
C GLY A 222 -8.98 4.63 13.25
N ALA A 223 -10.08 3.91 13.04
CA ALA A 223 -10.94 3.95 11.83
C ALA A 223 -10.31 3.35 10.56
N THR A 224 -9.47 2.32 10.69
CA THR A 224 -9.07 1.47 9.57
C THR A 224 -9.75 0.11 9.69
N ASP A 225 -10.65 -0.14 8.74
CA ASP A 225 -11.44 -1.35 8.59
C ASP A 225 -10.97 -2.09 7.34
N LEU A 226 -10.69 -3.39 7.44
CA LEU A 226 -10.26 -4.18 6.28
C LEU A 226 -11.37 -5.12 5.82
N TRP A 227 -11.62 -5.16 4.52
CA TRP A 227 -12.63 -6.04 3.94
C TRP A 227 -12.08 -6.84 2.76
N GLY A 228 -11.91 -8.14 2.94
CA GLY A 228 -11.58 -9.10 1.89
C GLY A 228 -12.72 -9.28 0.88
N ARG A 229 -12.45 -9.00 -0.38
CA ARG A 229 -13.38 -9.05 -1.51
C ARG A 229 -12.84 -9.99 -2.57
N HIS A 230 -13.48 -11.14 -2.74
CA HIS A 230 -13.12 -12.13 -3.77
C HIS A 230 -11.71 -12.73 -3.57
N ALA A 231 -11.63 -14.06 -3.54
CA ALA A 231 -10.40 -14.80 -3.27
C ALA A 231 -9.81 -14.53 -1.87
N ASN A 232 -8.63 -15.08 -1.61
CA ASN A 232 -7.98 -14.97 -0.31
C ASN A 232 -7.27 -13.62 -0.22
N SER A 233 -7.51 -12.84 0.84
CA SER A 233 -6.74 -11.63 1.17
C SER A 233 -5.97 -11.84 2.46
N THR A 234 -4.93 -11.06 2.70
CA THR A 234 -4.04 -11.24 3.84
C THR A 234 -3.87 -9.93 4.62
N LEU A 235 -4.07 -10.00 5.93
CA LEU A 235 -3.49 -9.07 6.89
C LEU A 235 -2.21 -9.71 7.44
N ASP A 236 -1.06 -9.18 7.05
CA ASP A 236 0.26 -9.60 7.50
C ASP A 236 0.74 -8.66 8.61
N LEU A 237 0.72 -9.15 9.85
CA LEU A 237 1.17 -8.39 11.01
C LEU A 237 2.70 -8.26 11.05
N ASN A 238 3.45 -9.08 10.31
CA ASN A 238 4.90 -9.09 10.24
C ASN A 238 5.59 -9.11 11.64
N GLY A 239 4.96 -9.72 12.64
CA GLY A 239 5.45 -9.71 14.02
C GLY A 239 5.29 -8.39 14.76
N TYR A 240 4.24 -7.62 14.46
CA TYR A 240 3.88 -6.40 15.17
C TYR A 240 2.48 -6.50 15.77
N SER A 241 2.24 -5.74 16.84
CA SER A 241 0.96 -5.66 17.52
C SER A 241 0.04 -4.62 16.87
N GLN A 242 -1.21 -5.00 16.59
CA GLN A 242 -2.20 -4.14 15.95
C GLN A 242 -3.54 -4.15 16.69
N GLY A 243 -4.28 -3.06 16.54
CA GLY A 243 -5.70 -3.00 16.81
C GLY A 243 -6.44 -2.64 15.52
N VAL A 244 -7.47 -3.42 15.19
CA VAL A 244 -8.35 -3.18 14.05
C VAL A 244 -9.79 -3.11 14.54
N GLU A 245 -10.50 -2.08 14.11
CA GLU A 245 -11.91 -1.91 14.46
C GLU A 245 -12.75 -2.98 13.77
N PHE A 246 -12.54 -3.20 12.46
CA PHE A 246 -13.32 -4.17 11.70
C PHE A 246 -12.48 -4.99 10.72
N LEU A 247 -12.69 -6.31 10.73
CA LEU A 247 -12.25 -7.21 9.65
C LEU A 247 -13.44 -7.98 9.10
N ALA A 248 -13.67 -7.89 7.79
CA ALA A 248 -14.70 -8.66 7.09
C ALA A 248 -14.16 -9.43 5.88
N THR A 249 -14.89 -10.46 5.48
CA THR A 249 -14.68 -11.15 4.21
C THR A 249 -16.00 -11.71 3.67
N ASN A 250 -16.14 -11.75 2.34
CA ASN A 250 -17.34 -12.25 1.66
C ASN A 250 -17.40 -13.79 1.64
N ALA A 251 -18.60 -14.36 1.46
CA ALA A 251 -18.78 -15.79 1.25
C ALA A 251 -17.91 -16.34 0.11
N GLY A 252 -17.29 -17.49 0.36
CA GLY A 252 -16.37 -18.14 -0.58
C GLY A 252 -14.99 -17.47 -0.68
N SER A 253 -14.73 -16.44 0.12
CA SER A 253 -13.43 -15.78 0.27
C SER A 253 -12.85 -16.06 1.66
N ASN A 254 -11.54 -15.86 1.81
CA ASN A 254 -10.83 -16.09 3.07
C ASN A 254 -10.01 -14.86 3.44
N MET A 255 -10.04 -14.46 4.70
CA MET A 255 -9.10 -13.49 5.24
C MET A 255 -8.02 -14.23 6.04
N VAL A 256 -6.80 -14.24 5.52
CA VAL A 256 -5.64 -14.76 6.25
C VAL A 256 -5.14 -13.66 7.18
N ILE A 257 -4.92 -14.01 8.44
CA ILE A 257 -4.34 -13.14 9.46
C ILE A 257 -3.01 -13.78 9.85
N ASP A 258 -1.92 -13.27 9.30
CA ASP A 258 -0.58 -13.80 9.53
C ASP A 258 0.09 -13.02 10.67
N PHE A 259 0.39 -13.70 11.78
CA PHE A 259 1.13 -13.11 12.90
C PHE A 259 2.61 -12.85 12.60
N GLY A 260 3.10 -13.37 11.47
CA GLY A 260 4.50 -13.30 11.06
C GLY A 260 5.34 -14.39 11.71
N ALA A 261 6.50 -14.65 11.12
CA ALA A 261 7.45 -15.66 11.63
C ALA A 261 8.48 -15.07 12.62
N THR A 262 8.32 -13.81 13.01
CA THR A 262 9.25 -13.11 13.89
C THR A 262 8.96 -13.47 15.35
N PRO A 263 9.90 -14.10 16.08
CA PRO A 263 9.69 -14.45 17.47
C PRO A 263 9.50 -13.19 18.32
N GLY A 264 8.39 -13.10 19.04
CA GLY A 264 8.05 -11.95 19.86
C GLY A 264 6.59 -12.00 20.26
N ALA A 265 6.24 -11.41 21.40
CA ALA A 265 4.85 -11.34 21.83
C ALA A 265 4.10 -10.32 20.97
N ASN A 266 3.28 -10.80 20.03
CA ASN A 266 2.46 -9.97 19.17
C ASN A 266 1.01 -10.00 19.65
N THR A 267 0.32 -8.88 19.49
CA THR A 267 -1.10 -8.79 19.85
C THR A 267 -1.92 -8.32 18.67
N LEU A 268 -2.98 -9.05 18.33
CA LEU A 268 -4.04 -8.52 17.49
C LEU A 268 -5.29 -8.30 18.34
N VAL A 269 -5.75 -7.06 18.39
CA VAL A 269 -7.09 -6.72 18.89
C VAL A 269 -8.03 -6.55 17.71
N TRP A 270 -9.10 -7.34 17.66
CA TRP A 270 -10.10 -7.34 16.62
C TRP A 270 -11.48 -7.04 17.20
N ASP A 271 -11.99 -5.83 16.97
CA ASP A 271 -13.15 -5.34 17.72
C ASP A 271 -14.50 -5.80 17.15
N ALA A 272 -14.65 -5.82 15.82
CA ALA A 272 -15.92 -6.08 15.17
C ALA A 272 -15.78 -6.93 13.90
N SER A 273 -16.78 -7.76 13.63
CA SER A 273 -16.92 -8.53 12.39
C SER A 273 -18.39 -8.91 12.19
N PHE A 274 -19.21 -7.93 11.85
CA PHE A 274 -20.61 -8.15 11.49
C PHE A 274 -20.77 -8.32 9.97
N ASN A 275 -21.76 -9.10 9.54
CA ASN A 275 -22.05 -9.40 8.12
C ASN A 275 -20.91 -10.11 7.37
N SER A 276 -20.14 -10.94 8.08
CA SER A 276 -19.09 -11.79 7.54
C SER A 276 -19.62 -13.20 7.28
N ASP A 277 -19.50 -13.63 6.03
CA ASP A 277 -19.94 -14.93 5.54
C ASP A 277 -18.79 -15.74 4.93
N GLY A 278 -17.58 -15.17 4.90
CA GLY A 278 -16.33 -15.84 4.54
C GLY A 278 -15.64 -16.55 5.72
N ALA A 279 -14.45 -17.06 5.45
CA ALA A 279 -13.60 -17.72 6.45
C ALA A 279 -12.45 -16.81 6.92
N TYR A 280 -11.89 -17.11 8.08
CA TYR A 280 -10.73 -16.44 8.64
C TYR A 280 -9.69 -17.46 9.07
N ASP A 281 -8.47 -17.32 8.56
CA ASP A 281 -7.37 -18.21 8.88
C ASP A 281 -6.26 -17.43 9.59
N VAL A 282 -6.16 -17.60 10.91
CA VAL A 282 -5.05 -17.09 11.70
C VAL A 282 -3.88 -18.07 11.58
N VAL A 283 -2.74 -17.59 11.10
CA VAL A 283 -1.55 -18.41 10.85
C VAL A 283 -0.32 -17.85 11.55
N ASN A 284 0.68 -18.70 11.74
CA ASN A 284 1.93 -18.40 12.45
C ASN A 284 1.72 -17.90 13.89
N PHE A 285 0.55 -18.14 14.47
CA PHE A 285 0.25 -17.77 15.86
C PHE A 285 1.07 -18.62 16.84
N GLU A 286 1.96 -17.98 17.61
CA GLU A 286 2.78 -18.62 18.61
C GLU A 286 2.02 -18.80 19.92
N ALA A 287 1.51 -20.01 20.14
CA ALA A 287 0.79 -20.35 21.37
C ALA A 287 1.66 -20.10 22.61
N GLY A 288 1.27 -19.08 23.37
CA GLY A 288 1.88 -18.68 24.63
C GLY A 288 2.81 -17.50 24.60
N ILE A 289 2.89 -16.90 23.43
CA ILE A 289 3.67 -15.72 23.15
C ILE A 289 2.71 -14.68 22.56
N ASP A 290 1.93 -15.07 21.54
CA ASP A 290 0.96 -14.21 20.89
C ASP A 290 -0.37 -14.11 21.62
N THR A 291 -1.06 -12.99 21.37
CA THR A 291 -2.38 -12.68 21.89
C THR A 291 -3.34 -12.30 20.75
N LEU A 292 -4.53 -12.89 20.75
CA LEU A 292 -5.62 -12.54 19.84
C LEU A 292 -6.86 -12.16 20.68
N GLU A 293 -7.28 -10.91 20.64
CA GLU A 293 -8.42 -10.41 21.41
C GLU A 293 -9.61 -10.11 20.49
N PHE A 294 -10.81 -10.51 20.93
CA PHE A 294 -12.05 -10.23 20.22
C PHE A 294 -12.98 -9.31 21.03
N GLY A 295 -13.60 -8.35 20.35
CA GLY A 295 -14.80 -7.65 20.85
C GLY A 295 -14.55 -6.63 21.96
N GLN A 296 -13.61 -5.69 21.79
CA GLN A 296 -13.29 -4.70 22.84
C GLN A 296 -14.46 -3.76 23.19
N TYR A 297 -15.41 -3.54 22.26
CA TYR A 297 -16.45 -2.49 22.35
C TYR A 297 -17.91 -2.97 22.32
N GLY A 298 -18.18 -4.27 22.52
CA GLY A 298 -19.57 -4.70 22.52
C GLY A 298 -19.84 -6.12 22.09
N ASN A 299 -20.66 -6.83 22.86
CA ASN A 299 -21.30 -8.09 22.42
C ASN A 299 -22.07 -8.02 21.08
N GLY A 300 -22.44 -6.82 20.63
CA GLY A 300 -23.35 -6.64 19.49
C GLY A 300 -22.70 -6.68 18.11
N LEU A 301 -21.37 -6.73 18.03
CA LEU A 301 -20.61 -6.48 16.78
C LEU A 301 -20.08 -7.75 16.10
N GLY A 302 -20.67 -8.92 16.39
CA GLY A 302 -20.44 -10.17 15.65
C GLY A 302 -19.96 -11.33 16.52
N PHE A 303 -19.05 -11.12 17.47
CA PHE A 303 -18.36 -12.19 18.23
C PHE A 303 -19.21 -12.94 19.26
N ASN A 304 -20.47 -12.57 19.39
CA ASN A 304 -21.48 -13.35 20.10
C ASN A 304 -22.05 -14.50 19.28
N ASP A 305 -21.97 -14.39 17.96
CA ASP A 305 -22.52 -15.38 17.04
C ASP A 305 -21.55 -16.56 16.97
N PRO A 306 -21.93 -17.76 17.48
CA PRO A 306 -21.10 -18.95 17.36
C PRO A 306 -20.80 -19.30 15.90
N THR A 307 -21.66 -18.86 14.96
CA THR A 307 -21.49 -19.05 13.52
C THR A 307 -20.26 -18.29 13.03
N LEU A 308 -20.12 -17.01 13.40
CA LEU A 308 -18.93 -16.21 13.07
C LEU A 308 -17.67 -16.85 13.64
N LEU A 309 -17.73 -17.23 14.92
CA LEU A 309 -16.59 -17.84 15.59
C LEU A 309 -16.16 -19.16 14.97
N SER A 310 -17.12 -19.93 14.45
CA SER A 310 -16.83 -21.17 13.73
C SER A 310 -16.17 -20.97 12.36
N GLN A 311 -16.17 -19.74 11.83
CA GLN A 311 -15.47 -19.38 10.59
C GLN A 311 -13.97 -19.11 10.82
N ILE A 312 -13.53 -19.00 12.08
CA ILE A 312 -12.14 -18.71 12.42
C ILE A 312 -11.38 -20.01 12.64
N THR A 313 -10.22 -20.16 12.00
CA THR A 313 -9.23 -21.19 12.35
C THR A 313 -7.96 -20.51 12.87
N VAL A 314 -7.27 -21.17 13.81
CA VAL A 314 -5.98 -20.74 14.32
C VAL A 314 -4.98 -21.87 14.15
N ASN A 315 -3.97 -21.65 13.32
CA ASN A 315 -3.02 -22.67 12.85
C ASN A 315 -3.73 -23.95 12.37
N GLY A 316 -4.86 -23.78 11.66
CA GLY A 316 -5.69 -24.87 11.13
C GLY A 316 -6.61 -25.56 12.14
N ALA A 317 -6.59 -25.17 13.41
CA ALA A 317 -7.55 -25.64 14.42
C ALA A 317 -8.76 -24.70 14.46
N ALA A 318 -9.98 -25.24 14.37
CA ALA A 318 -11.20 -24.43 14.45
C ALA A 318 -11.31 -23.71 15.81
N TYR A 319 -11.63 -22.42 15.77
CA TYR A 319 -11.99 -21.65 16.95
C TYR A 319 -13.40 -22.02 17.42
N SER A 320 -13.61 -22.13 18.73
CA SER A 320 -14.92 -22.43 19.30
C SER A 320 -15.10 -21.78 20.67
N ALA A 321 -15.97 -20.78 20.77
CA ALA A 321 -16.30 -20.15 22.05
C ALA A 321 -17.21 -21.00 22.95
N SER A 322 -17.86 -22.05 22.43
CA SER A 322 -18.71 -22.93 23.26
C SER A 322 -17.90 -23.92 24.10
N ASN A 323 -16.59 -23.98 23.90
CA ASN A 323 -15.73 -24.89 24.64
C ASN A 323 -14.30 -24.34 24.88
N PRO A 324 -14.12 -23.23 25.62
CA PRO A 324 -12.80 -22.71 25.97
C PRO A 324 -12.00 -23.62 26.93
N GLY A 325 -12.46 -24.84 27.22
CA GLY A 325 -11.81 -25.73 28.20
C GLY A 325 -12.22 -27.20 28.18
N GLY A 326 -12.99 -27.69 27.21
CA GLY A 326 -13.40 -29.11 27.15
C GLY A 326 -12.36 -30.01 26.48
N GLY A 327 -11.08 -29.76 26.77
CA GLY A 327 -9.99 -30.67 26.45
C GLY A 327 -8.75 -30.02 25.83
N LEU A 328 -8.81 -28.75 25.39
CA LEU A 328 -7.70 -28.06 24.76
C LEU A 328 -7.44 -26.71 25.45
N SER A 329 -6.20 -26.50 25.88
CA SER A 329 -5.75 -25.54 26.90
C SER A 329 -5.49 -24.12 26.39
N TRP A 330 -6.31 -23.59 25.48
CA TRP A 330 -5.89 -22.45 24.62
C TRP A 330 -6.71 -21.16 24.71
N TRP A 331 -7.82 -21.10 25.45
CA TRP A 331 -8.75 -19.95 25.41
C TRP A 331 -9.18 -19.47 26.80
N ASN A 332 -9.28 -18.15 27.02
CA ASN A 332 -9.68 -17.58 28.32
C ASN A 332 -10.72 -16.46 28.15
N ALA A 333 -11.93 -16.66 28.67
CA ALA A 333 -12.86 -15.53 28.81
C ALA A 333 -12.33 -14.55 29.87
N ILE A 334 -12.20 -13.27 29.53
CA ILE A 334 -11.80 -12.22 30.49
C ILE A 334 -13.01 -11.33 30.73
N ALA A 335 -13.29 -11.06 32.01
CA ALA A 335 -14.36 -10.16 32.40
C ALA A 335 -14.12 -8.77 31.79
N THR A 336 -15.16 -8.17 31.21
CA THR A 336 -15.10 -6.81 30.67
C THR A 336 -14.62 -5.82 31.74
N PRO A 337 -13.71 -4.88 31.41
CA PRO A 337 -13.23 -3.89 32.38
C PRO A 337 -14.34 -3.00 32.97
N ASN A 338 -15.49 -2.90 32.30
CA ASN A 338 -16.63 -2.09 32.71
C ASN A 338 -17.84 -2.99 33.02
N ALA A 339 -18.11 -3.22 34.30
CA ALA A 339 -19.20 -4.07 34.80
C ALA A 339 -20.63 -3.53 34.56
N GLY A 340 -20.83 -2.60 33.61
CA GLY A 340 -22.09 -1.87 33.43
C GLY A 340 -22.95 -2.38 32.27
N ASP A 341 -22.42 -2.37 31.04
CA ASP A 341 -23.25 -2.50 29.83
C ASP A 341 -22.64 -3.38 28.72
N ASP A 342 -21.45 -3.94 28.94
CA ASP A 342 -20.73 -4.67 27.91
C ASP A 342 -20.45 -6.12 28.33
N PRO A 343 -21.13 -7.11 27.73
CA PRO A 343 -20.92 -8.51 28.05
C PRO A 343 -19.61 -9.02 27.42
N GLY A 344 -18.53 -9.01 28.22
CA GLY A 344 -17.36 -9.90 28.10
C GLY A 344 -16.49 -9.78 26.85
N ARG A 345 -15.24 -9.34 27.02
CA ARG A 345 -14.19 -9.53 26.02
C ARG A 345 -13.91 -11.02 25.89
N GLN A 346 -13.85 -11.54 24.67
CA GLN A 346 -13.36 -12.90 24.46
C GLN A 346 -11.88 -12.79 24.12
N ILE A 347 -11.02 -13.22 25.04
CA ILE A 347 -9.59 -13.11 24.87
C ILE A 347 -9.00 -14.49 24.58
N ALA A 348 -8.24 -14.61 23.50
CA ALA A 348 -7.30 -15.70 23.33
C ALA A 348 -5.93 -15.25 23.84
N VAL A 349 -5.67 -15.47 25.13
CA VAL A 349 -4.33 -15.40 25.71
C VAL A 349 -3.94 -16.81 26.10
N TYR A 350 -2.80 -17.28 25.59
CA TYR A 350 -2.11 -18.39 26.24
C TYR A 350 -1.12 -17.84 27.25
N TYR A 351 -1.21 -18.34 28.48
CA TYR A 351 -0.25 -18.08 29.55
C TYR A 351 0.59 -19.35 29.75
N ALA A 352 1.86 -19.32 29.35
CA ALA A 352 2.79 -20.41 29.58
C ALA A 352 3.18 -20.43 31.07
N ALA A 353 2.41 -21.15 31.89
CA ALA A 353 2.91 -21.65 33.15
C ALA A 353 2.68 -23.17 33.25
N VAL A 354 3.77 -23.91 32.98
CA VAL A 354 4.10 -25.29 33.44
C VAL A 354 3.54 -26.47 32.61
N PRO A 355 4.27 -27.60 32.46
CA PRO A 355 5.65 -27.87 32.01
C PRO A 355 5.67 -28.58 30.62
N GLU A 356 6.85 -28.80 30.02
CA GLU A 356 7.01 -29.45 28.70
C GLU A 356 6.08 -30.68 28.45
N PRO A 357 5.38 -30.75 27.31
CA PRO A 357 4.77 -32.00 26.86
C PRO A 357 5.84 -32.92 26.25
N ALA A 358 5.82 -34.19 26.65
CA ALA A 358 6.77 -35.22 26.24
C ALA A 358 7.04 -35.19 24.73
N ALA A 359 8.33 -35.23 24.38
CA ALA A 359 8.98 -35.00 23.08
C ALA A 359 8.43 -35.72 21.82
N LEU A 360 7.33 -36.48 21.90
CA LEU A 360 6.78 -37.26 20.80
C LEU A 360 5.79 -36.50 19.90
N ALA A 361 5.06 -35.49 20.43
CA ALA A 361 4.03 -34.79 19.65
C ALA A 361 4.59 -33.69 18.73
N MET A 362 5.69 -33.03 19.12
CA MET A 362 6.33 -31.98 18.30
C MET A 362 7.19 -32.52 17.15
N ALA A 363 7.59 -33.79 17.19
CA ALA A 363 8.42 -34.38 16.14
C ALA A 363 7.69 -34.55 14.79
N VAL A 364 6.36 -34.69 14.81
CA VAL A 364 5.55 -34.88 13.59
C VAL A 364 5.28 -33.54 12.88
N GLY A 365 5.06 -32.46 13.63
CA GLY A 365 4.90 -31.11 13.06
C GLY A 365 6.21 -30.53 12.53
N ALA A 366 7.31 -30.67 13.29
CA ALA A 366 8.62 -30.16 12.88
C ALA A 366 9.18 -30.89 11.64
N ALA A 367 8.90 -32.19 11.47
CA ALA A 367 9.31 -32.95 10.29
C ALA A 367 8.54 -32.52 9.02
N LEU A 368 7.27 -32.14 9.16
CA LEU A 368 6.47 -31.64 8.04
C LEU A 368 6.96 -30.25 7.59
N VAL A 369 7.20 -29.34 8.53
CA VAL A 369 7.76 -27.99 8.27
C VAL A 369 9.20 -28.07 7.73
N ALA A 370 10.03 -29.00 8.21
CA ALA A 370 11.39 -29.20 7.70
C ALA A 370 11.41 -29.84 6.29
N SER A 371 10.42 -30.66 5.94
CA SER A 371 10.32 -31.25 4.59
C SER A 371 9.89 -30.24 3.52
N MET A 372 9.06 -29.25 3.88
CA MET A 372 8.73 -28.12 3.00
C MET A 372 9.91 -27.14 2.83
N ARG A 373 10.84 -27.08 3.80
CA ARG A 373 12.06 -26.24 3.70
C ARG A 373 13.14 -26.80 2.76
N ARG A 374 13.09 -28.08 2.34
CA ARG A 374 14.12 -28.66 1.45
C ARG A 374 13.77 -28.66 -0.04
N SER A 375 12.52 -28.40 -0.43
CA SER A 375 12.12 -28.41 -1.85
C SER A 375 12.31 -27.08 -2.58
N ASN A 376 12.46 -25.94 -1.89
CA ASN A 376 12.59 -24.61 -2.53
C ASN A 376 14.04 -24.07 -2.59
N ARG A 377 15.06 -24.89 -2.34
CA ARG A 377 16.48 -24.48 -2.43
C ARG A 377 17.35 -25.35 -3.34
N ALA A 378 16.73 -26.16 -4.20
CA ALA A 378 17.44 -26.90 -5.23
C ALA A 378 16.72 -26.74 -6.57
N LEU A 379 16.99 -25.62 -7.26
CA LEU A 379 17.31 -25.55 -8.69
C LEU A 379 17.35 -24.07 -9.12
N VAL A 380 18.58 -23.61 -9.38
CA VAL A 380 19.07 -22.54 -10.28
C VAL A 380 18.25 -21.28 -10.40
#